data_AF-A0A7Y2DE25-F1
#
_entry.id   AF-A0A7Y2DE25-F1
#
_cell.length_a   1.000
_cell.length_b   1.000
_cell.length_c   1.000
_cell.angle_alpha   90.00
_cell.angle_beta   90.00
_cell.angle_gamma   90.00
#
_symmetry.space_group_name_H-M   'P 1'
#
loop_
_entity.id
_entity.type
_entity.pdbx_description
1 polymer ?
#
loop_
_entity_poly.entity_id
_entity_poly.type
_entity_poly.pdbx_seq_one_letter_code
_entity_poly.pdbx_strand_id
1 'polypeptide(L)'
;MLNNFFSQNNNSLLYFVITVISLLIAYFGLLQILRRFGKNPKYLMPLEAVKKISRPILLIFLSILIRMETLRDLTNLEEYAYWFRKSSTLLFIFAFTWLLLSCIKIAKHHIMGKYDIHAEDNLQARKVTTQFNILERILIFIVIILAVGIALM
;
A
#
# COMPACT_ATOMS: atom_id res chain seq x y z
N MET A 1 -27.08 -35.03 7.81
CA MET A 1 -26.78 -34.13 6.67
C MET A 1 -26.41 -32.71 7.10
N LEU A 2 -27.05 -32.08 8.10
CA LEU A 2 -26.68 -30.75 8.60
C LEU A 2 -25.33 -30.67 9.33
N ASN A 3 -24.92 -31.69 10.09
CA ASN A 3 -23.64 -31.68 10.81
C ASN A 3 -22.39 -31.67 9.92
N ASN A 4 -22.47 -32.22 8.70
CA ASN A 4 -21.34 -32.19 7.75
C ASN A 4 -21.22 -30.83 7.06
N PHE A 5 -22.33 -30.10 6.91
CA PHE A 5 -22.31 -28.71 6.43
C PHE A 5 -21.65 -27.79 7.46
N PHE A 6 -21.96 -27.96 8.76
CA PHE A 6 -21.33 -27.17 9.81
C PHE A 6 -19.87 -27.56 10.09
N SER A 7 -19.49 -28.84 10.00
CA SER A 7 -18.10 -29.25 10.25
C SER A 7 -17.13 -28.80 9.13
N GLN A 8 -17.59 -28.82 7.87
CA GLN A 8 -16.80 -28.32 6.73
C GLN A 8 -16.74 -26.79 6.72
N ASN A 9 -17.86 -26.11 7.03
CA ASN A 9 -17.92 -24.65 7.12
C ASN A 9 -17.12 -24.09 8.31
N ASN A 10 -17.07 -24.80 9.45
CA ASN A 10 -16.28 -24.36 10.61
C ASN A 10 -14.79 -24.25 10.29
N ASN A 11 -14.25 -25.16 9.49
CA ASN A 11 -12.86 -25.11 9.07
C ASN A 11 -12.60 -23.92 8.12
N SER A 12 -13.46 -23.72 7.12
CA SER A 12 -13.36 -22.58 6.20
C SER A 12 -13.51 -21.23 6.92
N LEU A 13 -14.44 -21.13 7.88
CA LEU A 13 -14.61 -19.97 8.75
C LEU A 13 -13.38 -19.75 9.64
N LEU A 14 -12.82 -20.80 10.23
CA LEU A 14 -11.58 -20.72 11.03
C LEU A 14 -10.40 -20.21 10.20
N TYR A 15 -10.18 -20.77 9.00
CA TYR A 15 -9.12 -20.31 8.10
C TYR A 15 -9.33 -18.85 7.68
N PHE A 16 -10.58 -18.45 7.43
CA PHE A 16 -10.91 -17.06 7.13
C PHE A 16 -10.56 -16.14 8.31
N VAL A 17 -11.02 -16.47 9.53
CA VAL A 17 -10.76 -15.68 10.74
C VAL A 17 -9.27 -15.59 11.04
N ILE A 18 -8.53 -16.70 10.98
CA ILE A 18 -7.07 -16.72 11.18
C ILE A 18 -6.37 -15.83 10.15
N THR A 19 -6.78 -15.90 8.88
CA THR A 19 -6.20 -15.06 7.82
C THR A 19 -6.47 -13.58 8.08
N VAL A 20 -7.71 -13.20 8.40
CA VAL A 20 -8.07 -11.82 8.73
C VAL A 20 -7.27 -11.32 9.94
N ILE A 21 -7.15 -12.13 10.99
CA ILE A 21 -6.34 -11.80 12.16
C ILE A 21 -4.87 -11.62 11.78
N SER A 22 -4.29 -12.51 10.98
CA SER A 22 -2.90 -12.39 10.53
C SER A 22 -2.67 -11.12 9.69
N LEU A 23 -3.63 -10.77 8.82
CA LEU A 23 -3.58 -9.57 8.00
C LEU A 23 -3.69 -8.32 8.87
N LEU A 24 -4.55 -8.33 9.89
CA LEU A 24 -4.66 -7.25 10.87
C LEU A 24 -3.37 -7.09 11.68
N ILE A 25 -2.79 -8.19 12.17
CA ILE A 25 -1.51 -8.17 12.89
C ILE A 25 -0.41 -7.61 11.98
N ALA A 26 -0.34 -8.04 10.72
CA ALA A 26 0.61 -7.52 9.75
C ALA A 26 0.37 -6.02 9.48
N TYR A 27 -0.88 -5.58 9.34
CA TYR A 27 -1.24 -4.16 9.17
C TYR A 27 -0.81 -3.32 10.38
N PHE A 28 -1.18 -3.74 11.59
CA PHE A 28 -0.81 -3.03 12.82
C PHE A 28 0.70 -3.05 13.05
N GLY A 29 1.38 -4.17 12.79
CA GLY A 29 2.83 -4.29 12.85
C GLY A 29 3.52 -3.32 11.89
N LEU A 30 3.06 -3.25 10.64
CA LEU A 30 3.62 -2.36 9.63
C LEU A 30 3.37 -0.88 9.98
N LEU A 31 2.18 -0.55 10.50
CA LEU A 31 1.90 0.79 11.05
C LEU A 31 2.76 1.12 12.25
N GLN A 32 3.00 0.17 13.15
CA GLN A 32 3.82 0.36 14.33
C GLN A 32 5.28 0.58 13.93
N ILE A 33 5.78 -0.14 12.93
CA ILE A 33 7.10 0.08 12.33
C ILE A 33 7.17 1.49 11.72
N LEU A 34 6.21 1.87 10.87
CA LEU A 34 6.15 3.22 10.28
C LEU A 34 6.09 4.33 11.36
N ARG A 35 5.27 4.13 12.40
CA ARG A 35 5.17 5.06 13.53
C ARG A 35 6.45 5.08 14.37
N ARG A 36 7.16 3.96 14.50
CA ARG A 36 8.44 3.88 15.22
C ARG A 36 9.54 4.64 14.48
N PHE A 37 9.58 4.55 13.16
CA PHE A 37 10.45 5.39 12.32
C PHE A 37 10.06 6.87 12.38
N GLY A 38 8.77 7.19 12.45
CA GLY A 38 8.28 8.57 12.58
C GLY A 38 8.36 9.19 13.99
N LYS A 39 8.54 8.39 15.05
CA LYS A 39 8.66 8.86 16.44
C LYS A 39 10.07 9.34 16.82
N ASN A 40 11.08 9.08 15.99
CA ASN A 40 12.41 9.60 16.23
C ASN A 40 12.45 11.10 15.90
N PRO A 41 12.76 11.99 16.86
CA PRO A 41 12.81 13.44 16.64
C PRO A 41 13.89 13.86 15.62
N LYS A 42 14.79 12.95 15.24
CA LYS A 42 15.79 13.11 14.17
C LYS A 42 15.22 12.90 12.75
N TYR A 43 14.01 12.35 12.62
CA TYR A 43 13.29 12.14 11.37
C TYR A 43 11.98 12.92 11.40
N LEU A 44 11.98 14.08 10.72
CA LEU A 44 10.80 14.93 10.48
C LEU A 44 9.84 14.25 9.48
N MET A 45 9.37 13.04 9.76
CA MET A 45 8.23 12.47 9.04
C MET A 45 6.96 12.97 9.72
N PRO A 46 6.27 13.98 9.16
CA PRO A 46 5.02 14.46 9.74
C PRO A 46 4.05 13.29 9.86
N LEU A 47 3.24 13.26 10.92
CA LEU A 47 2.19 12.24 11.13
C LEU A 47 1.29 12.06 9.88
N GLU A 48 1.18 13.10 9.07
CA GLU A 48 0.50 13.11 7.79
C GLU A 48 1.12 12.17 6.74
N ALA A 49 2.45 12.07 6.68
CA ALA A 49 3.16 11.14 5.80
C ALA A 49 2.82 9.69 6.14
N VAL A 50 2.78 9.35 7.44
CA VAL A 50 2.38 8.02 7.92
C VAL A 50 0.94 7.71 7.54
N LYS A 51 0.01 8.66 7.70
CA LYS A 51 -1.39 8.49 7.26
C LYS A 51 -1.50 8.28 5.76
N LYS A 52 -0.66 8.96 4.96
CA LYS A 52 -0.67 8.87 3.50
C LYS A 52 -0.20 7.51 2.98
N ILE A 53 0.74 6.85 3.66
CA ILE A 53 1.18 5.47 3.35
C ILE A 53 0.20 4.43 3.94
N SER A 54 -0.42 4.71 5.09
CA SER A 54 -1.38 3.79 5.73
C SER A 54 -2.60 3.47 4.85
N ARG A 55 -3.12 4.45 4.10
CA ARG A 55 -4.26 4.26 3.18
C ARG A 55 -3.99 3.24 2.07
N PRO A 56 -2.94 3.38 1.24
CA PRO A 56 -2.64 2.39 0.20
C PRO A 56 -2.25 1.03 0.78
N ILE A 57 -1.60 0.98 1.95
CA ILE A 57 -1.36 -0.30 2.65
C ILE A 57 -2.70 -1.00 2.94
N LEU A 58 -3.68 -0.29 3.51
CA LEU A 58 -5.00 -0.85 3.78
C LEU A 58 -5.65 -1.39 2.50
N LEU A 59 -5.55 -0.65 1.39
CA LEU A 59 -6.06 -1.12 0.09
C LEU A 59 -5.35 -2.39 -0.39
N ILE A 60 -4.04 -2.55 -0.19
CA ILE A 60 -3.30 -3.78 -0.50
C ILE A 60 -3.87 -4.95 0.32
N PHE A 61 -4.06 -4.76 1.63
CA PHE A 61 -4.64 -5.77 2.51
C PHE A 61 -6.06 -6.15 2.09
N LEU A 62 -6.89 -5.16 1.77
CA LEU A 62 -8.24 -5.37 1.27
C LEU A 62 -8.21 -6.16 -0.04
N SER A 63 -7.27 -5.85 -0.92
CA SER A 63 -7.08 -6.55 -2.18
C SER A 63 -6.78 -8.04 -2.00
N ILE A 64 -5.88 -8.36 -1.05
CA ILE A 64 -5.52 -9.73 -0.71
C ILE A 64 -6.73 -10.47 -0.12
N LEU A 65 -7.51 -9.80 0.73
CA LEU A 65 -8.71 -10.36 1.33
C LEU A 65 -9.76 -10.71 0.26
N ILE A 66 -9.98 -9.83 -0.73
CA ILE A 66 -10.90 -10.08 -1.85
C ILE A 66 -10.44 -11.24 -2.74
N ARG A 67 -9.14 -11.54 -2.78
CA ARG A 67 -8.59 -12.65 -3.58
C ARG A 67 -8.90 -14.04 -3.01
N MET A 68 -9.18 -14.12 -1.70
CA MET A 68 -9.31 -15.38 -0.97
C MET A 68 -10.47 -16.23 -1.50
N GLU A 69 -10.19 -17.52 -1.71
CA GLU A 69 -11.19 -18.50 -2.16
C GLU A 69 -12.25 -18.77 -1.09
N THR A 70 -11.87 -18.77 0.18
CA THR A 70 -12.80 -18.95 1.32
C THR A 70 -13.91 -17.90 1.35
N LEU A 71 -13.63 -16.66 0.94
CA LEU A 71 -14.65 -15.60 0.85
C LEU A 71 -15.69 -15.91 -0.24
N ARG A 72 -15.28 -16.57 -1.33
CA ARG A 72 -16.14 -16.94 -2.45
C ARG A 72 -17.01 -18.14 -2.12
N ASP A 73 -16.44 -19.16 -1.48
CA ASP A 73 -17.17 -20.33 -0.98
C ASP A 73 -18.28 -19.91 -0.01
N LEU A 74 -17.98 -18.97 0.90
CA LEU A 74 -18.95 -18.45 1.88
C LEU A 74 -20.06 -17.59 1.24
N THR A 75 -19.82 -16.99 0.07
CA THR A 75 -20.78 -16.11 -0.60
C THR A 75 -21.53 -16.79 -1.75
N ASN A 76 -21.23 -18.05 -2.08
CA ASN A 76 -21.83 -18.80 -3.19
C ASN A 76 -21.67 -18.11 -4.56
N LEU A 77 -20.62 -17.29 -4.72
CA LEU A 77 -20.34 -16.51 -5.93
C LEU A 77 -19.22 -17.13 -6.79
N GLU A 78 -19.11 -18.47 -6.79
CA GLU A 78 -18.06 -19.21 -7.51
C GLU A 78 -18.05 -18.89 -9.02
N GLU A 79 -19.21 -18.63 -9.61
CA GLU A 79 -19.37 -18.30 -11.03
C GLU A 79 -18.69 -16.96 -11.41
N TYR A 80 -18.46 -16.07 -10.45
CA TYR A 80 -17.78 -14.79 -10.63
C TYR A 80 -16.30 -14.81 -10.22
N ALA A 81 -15.71 -15.99 -10.00
CA ALA A 81 -14.33 -16.13 -9.55
C ALA A 81 -13.32 -15.40 -10.47
N TYR A 82 -13.57 -15.41 -11.79
CA TYR A 82 -12.74 -14.71 -12.77
C TYR A 82 -12.71 -13.19 -12.52
N TRP A 83 -13.89 -12.58 -12.35
CA TRP A 83 -14.03 -11.14 -12.10
C TRP A 83 -13.45 -10.74 -10.75
N PHE A 84 -13.63 -11.55 -9.70
CA PHE A 84 -13.02 -11.33 -8.39
C PHE A 84 -11.49 -11.36 -8.46
N ARG A 85 -10.93 -12.35 -9.16
CA ARG A 85 -9.47 -12.48 -9.31
C ARG A 85 -8.89 -11.32 -10.10
N LYS A 86 -9.55 -10.90 -11.18
CA LYS A 86 -9.09 -9.77 -12.00
C LYS A 86 -9.23 -8.45 -11.26
N SER A 87 -10.36 -8.21 -10.59
CA SER A 87 -10.59 -6.99 -9.80
C SER A 87 -9.63 -6.87 -8.62
N SER A 88 -9.38 -7.97 -7.89
CA SER A 88 -8.37 -8.00 -6.83
C SER A 88 -6.97 -7.72 -7.40
N THR A 89 -6.62 -8.25 -8.56
CA THR A 89 -5.30 -7.98 -9.15
C THR A 89 -5.16 -6.50 -9.52
N LEU A 90 -6.18 -5.91 -10.14
CA LEU A 90 -6.19 -4.48 -10.46
C LEU A 90 -6.15 -3.59 -9.22
N LEU A 91 -6.92 -3.94 -8.18
CA LEU A 91 -6.93 -3.19 -6.91
C LEU A 91 -5.56 -3.27 -6.23
N PHE A 92 -4.91 -4.43 -6.27
CA PHE A 92 -3.57 -4.61 -5.73
C PHE A 92 -2.56 -3.73 -6.46
N ILE A 93 -2.58 -3.73 -7.79
CA ILE A 93 -1.69 -2.89 -8.61
C ILE A 93 -1.93 -1.42 -8.29
N PHE A 94 -3.18 -0.98 -8.26
CA PHE A 94 -3.53 0.40 -7.97
C PHE A 94 -3.08 0.84 -6.57
N ALA A 95 -3.31 -0.01 -5.57
CA ALA A 95 -2.88 0.24 -4.20
C ALA A 95 -1.35 0.28 -4.07
N PHE A 96 -0.65 -0.61 -4.76
CA PHE A 96 0.81 -0.66 -4.78
C PHE A 96 1.42 0.55 -5.49
N THR A 97 0.87 0.95 -6.63
CA THR A 97 1.22 2.18 -7.34
C THR A 97 1.02 3.40 -6.46
N TRP A 98 -0.12 3.49 -5.77
CA TRP A 98 -0.39 4.59 -4.84
C TRP A 98 0.62 4.63 -3.68
N LEU A 99 1.02 3.45 -3.17
CA LEU A 99 2.05 3.32 -2.14
C LEU A 99 3.40 3.84 -2.65
N LEU A 100 3.84 3.42 -3.83
CA LEU A 100 5.07 3.89 -4.47
C LEU A 100 5.08 5.41 -4.66
N LEU A 101 4.00 5.97 -5.22
CA LEU A 101 3.86 7.41 -5.43
C LEU A 101 3.91 8.18 -4.09
N SER A 102 3.30 7.63 -3.04
CA SER A 102 3.34 8.23 -1.71
C SER A 102 4.75 8.19 -1.12
N CYS A 103 5.47 7.08 -1.28
CA CYS A 103 6.87 6.96 -0.88
C CYS A 103 7.78 7.96 -1.59
N ILE A 104 7.64 8.13 -2.91
CA ILE A 104 8.43 9.10 -3.70
C ILE A 104 8.20 10.53 -3.17
N LYS A 105 6.94 10.91 -2.96
CA LYS A 105 6.58 12.24 -2.42
C LYS A 105 7.14 12.49 -1.03
N ILE A 106 7.10 11.48 -0.17
CA ILE A 106 7.62 11.57 1.20
C ILE A 106 9.15 11.64 1.19
N ALA A 107 9.81 10.83 0.36
CA ALA A 107 11.27 10.85 0.21
C ALA A 107 11.75 12.22 -0.27
N LYS A 108 11.07 12.81 -1.27
CA LYS A 108 11.34 14.17 -1.73
C LYS A 108 11.21 15.20 -0.60
N HIS A 109 10.08 15.18 0.12
CA HIS A 109 9.84 16.12 1.22
C HIS A 109 10.90 15.96 2.32
N HIS A 110 11.30 14.73 2.62
CA HIS A 110 12.35 14.45 3.61
C HIS A 110 13.73 14.97 3.20
N ILE A 111 14.10 14.80 1.92
CA ILE A 111 15.38 15.28 1.41
C ILE A 111 15.38 16.80 1.33
N MET A 112 14.33 17.41 0.79
CA MET A 112 14.20 18.87 0.72
C MET A 112 14.14 19.53 2.09
N GLY A 113 13.52 18.90 3.09
CA GLY A 113 13.48 19.42 4.46
C GLY A 113 14.83 19.42 5.19
N LYS A 114 15.85 18.72 4.67
CA LYS A 114 17.23 18.75 5.18
C LYS A 114 18.10 19.82 4.51
N TYR A 115 17.67 20.37 3.38
CA TYR A 115 18.38 21.46 2.71
C TYR A 115 17.76 22.78 3.13
N ASP A 116 18.57 23.65 3.75
CA ASP A 116 18.15 24.99 4.13
C ASP A 116 17.99 25.86 2.87
N ILE A 117 16.76 25.94 2.39
CA ILE A 117 16.34 26.75 1.25
C ILE A 117 16.25 28.25 1.57
N HIS A 118 16.46 28.64 2.84
CA HIS A 118 16.38 30.03 3.29
C HIS A 118 17.73 30.74 3.43
N ALA A 119 18.86 30.06 3.24
CA ALA A 119 20.15 30.73 3.11
C ALA A 119 20.18 31.55 1.80
N GLU A 120 20.29 32.88 1.92
CA GLU A 120 20.02 33.89 0.89
C GLU A 120 20.78 33.73 -0.44
N ASP A 121 21.86 32.94 -0.48
CA ASP A 121 22.71 32.79 -1.67
C ASP A 121 23.12 31.34 -1.98
N ASN A 122 22.14 30.42 -1.94
CA ASN A 122 22.43 29.01 -2.19
C ASN A 122 21.94 28.56 -3.58
N LEU A 123 22.68 28.94 -4.63
CA LEU A 123 22.50 28.42 -6.00
C LEU A 123 22.49 26.88 -6.02
N GLN A 124 23.23 26.24 -5.11
CA GLN A 124 23.22 24.78 -4.95
C GLN A 124 21.87 24.26 -4.45
N ALA A 125 21.21 24.94 -3.49
CA ALA A 125 19.90 24.53 -3.00
C ALA A 125 18.82 24.59 -4.09
N ARG A 126 18.87 25.61 -4.95
CA ARG A 126 17.97 25.71 -6.12
C ARG A 126 18.22 24.61 -7.14
N LYS A 127 19.49 24.34 -7.48
CA LYS A 127 19.88 23.28 -8.43
C LYS A 127 19.48 21.89 -7.95
N VAL A 128 19.64 21.62 -6.65
CA VAL A 128 19.20 20.36 -6.02
C VAL A 128 17.67 20.23 -6.08
N THR A 129 16.93 21.30 -5.74
CA THR A 129 15.45 21.29 -5.78
C THR A 129 14.91 21.00 -7.17
N THR A 130 15.48 21.59 -8.22
CA THR A 130 15.04 21.34 -9.60
C THR A 130 15.37 19.92 -10.05
N GLN A 131 16.56 19.39 -9.72
CA GLN A 131 16.92 18.01 -10.03
C GLN A 131 16.00 17.00 -9.33
N PHE A 132 15.67 17.20 -8.05
CA PHE A 132 14.73 16.34 -7.34
C PHE A 132 13.30 16.42 -7.90
N ASN A 133 12.86 17.59 -8.36
CA ASN A 133 11.57 17.73 -9.06
C ASN A 133 11.55 16.94 -10.38
N ILE A 134 12.64 16.99 -11.15
CA ILE A 134 12.77 16.23 -12.39
C ILE A 134 12.79 14.73 -12.09
N LEU A 135 13.56 14.31 -11.09
CA LEU A 135 13.64 12.91 -10.67
C LEU A 135 12.29 12.37 -10.19
N GLU A 136 11.54 13.14 -9.37
CA GLU A 136 10.18 12.77 -8.97
C GLU A 136 9.30 12.55 -10.20
N ARG A 137 9.32 13.47 -11.16
CA ARG A 137 8.48 13.35 -12.36
C ARG A 137 8.84 12.12 -13.19
N ILE A 138 10.12 11.81 -13.35
CA ILE A 138 10.60 10.62 -14.06
C ILE A 138 10.16 9.34 -13.33
N LEU A 139 10.35 9.27 -12.01
CA LEU A 139 9.95 8.11 -11.21
C LEU A 139 8.44 7.88 -11.26
N ILE A 140 7.64 8.94 -11.14
CA ILE A 140 6.18 8.86 -11.27
C ILE A 140 5.79 8.32 -12.65
N PHE A 141 6.43 8.83 -13.71
CA PHE A 141 6.17 8.37 -15.08
C PHE A 141 6.49 6.89 -15.27
N ILE A 142 7.65 6.43 -14.81
CA ILE A 142 8.05 5.01 -14.87
C ILE A 142 7.07 4.13 -14.09
N VAL A 143 6.70 4.55 -12.88
CA VAL A 143 5.76 3.82 -12.02
C VAL A 143 4.39 3.70 -12.69
N ILE A 144 3.91 4.74 -13.37
CA ILE A 144 2.63 4.69 -14.11
C ILE A 144 2.73 3.74 -15.29
N ILE A 145 3.82 3.78 -16.08
CA ILE A 145 4.02 2.86 -17.21
C ILE A 145 4.02 1.41 -16.72
N LEU A 146 4.77 1.11 -15.66
CA LEU A 146 4.81 -0.22 -15.07
C LEU A 146 3.43 -0.64 -14.55
N ALA A 147 2.71 0.27 -13.87
CA ALA A 147 1.37 -0.01 -13.37
C ALA A 147 0.40 -0.38 -14.49
N VAL A 148 0.41 0.38 -15.60
CA VAL A 148 -0.43 0.11 -16.77
C VAL A 148 -0.01 -1.19 -17.46
N GLY A 149 1.29 -1.44 -17.61
CA GLY A 149 1.80 -2.68 -18.21
C GLY A 149 1.41 -3.92 -17.42
N ILE A 150 1.54 -3.88 -16.09
CA ILE A 150 1.13 -4.97 -15.20
C ILE A 150 -0.39 -5.11 -15.17
N ALA A 151 -1.14 -4.00 -15.22
CA ALA A 151 -2.61 -4.03 -15.25
C ALA A 151 -3.20 -4.63 -16.54
N LEU A 152 -2.43 -4.62 -17.63
CA LEU A 152 -2.84 -5.17 -18.91
C LEU A 152 -2.61 -6.69 -19.02
N MET A 153 -1.65 -7.24 -18.26
CA MET A 153 -1.38 -8.68 -18.17
C MET A 153 -2.50 -9.43 -17.45
#